data_AF-A0A7S0RN10-F1
#
_entry.id   AF-A0A7S0RN10-F1
#
_cell.length_a   1.000
_cell.length_b   1.000
_cell.length_c   1.000
_cell.angle_alpha   90.00
_cell.angle_beta   90.00
_cell.angle_gamma   90.00
#
_symmetry.space_group_name_H-M   'P 1'
#
loop_
_entity.id
_entity.type
_entity.pdbx_description
1 polymer ?
#
loop_
_entity_poly.entity_id
_entity_poly.type
_entity_poly.pdbx_seq_one_letter_code
_entity_poly.pdbx_strand_id
1 'polypeptide(L)'
;TGGEQGGQQQGEGASTSSQPGTQTQPAEPAQAFPGGYGPWRPYMARVAANTRITAESHFQDTRHIELDLGHSGLTFEPGDLAMVLPRTPDSAVDTFLSLMGLDGGARVRVEASRLCSGNGGTTTSSQGPCVEASVRALVQ
;
A
#
# COMPACT_ATOMS: atom_id res chain seq x y z
N THR A 1 6.98 69.72 -25.43
CA THR A 1 6.60 69.35 -26.82
C THR A 1 6.40 67.85 -26.85
N GLY A 2 5.16 67.40 -27.07
CA GLY A 2 4.79 65.98 -27.07
C GLY A 2 3.39 65.72 -26.51
N GLY A 3 2.36 66.20 -27.21
CA GLY A 3 1.06 65.52 -27.28
C GLY A 3 1.21 64.26 -28.16
N GLU A 4 0.27 63.34 -28.31
CA GLU A 4 -1.18 63.35 -28.08
C GLU A 4 -1.71 61.92 -28.33
N GLN A 5 -2.82 61.58 -27.66
CA GLN A 5 -3.92 60.68 -28.11
C GLN A 5 -3.64 59.16 -28.28
N GLY A 6 -4.54 58.21 -27.95
CA GLY A 6 -5.95 58.25 -27.59
C GLY A 6 -6.77 57.24 -28.40
N GLY A 7 -7.64 56.44 -27.75
CA GLY A 7 -8.73 55.62 -28.34
C GLY A 7 -8.51 54.10 -28.25
N GLN A 8 -9.18 53.28 -27.42
CA GLN A 8 -10.61 52.90 -27.23
C GLN A 8 -11.22 51.94 -28.27
N GLN A 9 -11.53 50.69 -27.85
CA GLN A 9 -12.79 49.91 -28.04
C GLN A 9 -12.60 48.47 -27.47
N GLN A 10 -13.34 48.00 -26.46
CA GLN A 10 -14.70 47.37 -26.46
C GLN A 10 -14.81 46.16 -27.42
N GLY A 11 -15.26 44.95 -27.08
CA GLY A 11 -15.88 44.36 -25.87
C GLY A 11 -16.12 42.84 -26.06
N GLU A 12 -16.83 42.22 -25.11
CA GLU A 12 -17.45 40.86 -25.11
C GLU A 12 -16.48 39.66 -25.01
N GLY A 13 -16.62 38.67 -24.12
CA GLY A 13 -17.80 38.12 -23.46
C GLY A 13 -17.93 36.64 -23.86
N ALA A 14 -17.24 35.72 -23.18
CA ALA A 14 -17.59 34.29 -23.17
C ALA A 14 -16.80 33.53 -22.11
N SER A 15 -17.49 33.15 -21.03
CA SER A 15 -17.08 32.08 -20.13
C SER A 15 -16.97 30.78 -20.92
N THR A 16 -15.83 30.09 -20.87
CA THR A 16 -15.83 28.64 -21.09
C THR A 16 -14.71 27.99 -20.28
N SER A 17 -15.12 27.41 -19.17
CA SER A 17 -14.38 26.40 -18.42
C SER A 17 -13.98 25.24 -19.33
N SER A 18 -12.70 24.92 -19.40
CA SER A 18 -12.23 23.64 -19.93
C SER A 18 -11.46 22.93 -18.83
N GLN A 19 -12.14 21.98 -18.18
CA GLN A 19 -11.56 21.10 -17.17
C GLN A 19 -10.48 20.19 -17.79
N PRO A 20 -9.47 19.76 -17.02
CA PRO A 20 -8.55 18.71 -17.42
C PRO A 20 -9.30 17.38 -17.57
N GLY A 21 -9.03 16.67 -18.67
CA GLY A 21 -9.63 15.38 -18.97
C GLY A 21 -9.23 14.32 -17.94
N THR A 22 -10.19 13.89 -17.14
CA THR A 22 -10.20 12.58 -16.50
C THR A 22 -10.52 11.54 -17.57
N GLN A 23 -9.60 10.61 -17.82
CA GLN A 23 -9.96 9.33 -18.41
C GLN A 23 -9.48 8.20 -17.50
N THR A 24 -10.48 7.46 -17.03
CA THR A 24 -10.45 6.31 -16.12
C THR A 24 -9.94 5.06 -16.83
N GLN A 25 -9.16 4.28 -16.08
CA GLN A 25 -8.65 2.94 -16.38
C GLN A 25 -9.72 1.96 -16.88
N PRO A 26 -9.30 0.99 -17.72
CA PRO A 26 -9.68 -0.41 -17.53
C PRO A 26 -8.60 -1.09 -16.68
N ALA A 27 -8.99 -1.57 -15.50
CA ALA A 27 -8.16 -2.47 -14.69
C ALA A 27 -8.39 -3.94 -15.11
N GLU A 28 -7.33 -4.73 -14.95
CA GLU A 28 -7.18 -6.19 -15.01
C GLU A 28 -6.96 -6.87 -16.37
N PRO A 29 -6.02 -7.84 -16.45
CA PRO A 29 -5.80 -8.87 -15.43
C PRO A 29 -4.43 -8.83 -14.73
N ALA A 30 -4.43 -8.76 -13.39
CA ALA A 30 -3.31 -9.22 -12.58
C ALA A 30 -3.52 -10.70 -12.30
N GLN A 31 -3.26 -11.58 -13.27
CA GLN A 31 -3.34 -13.02 -13.04
C GLN A 31 -2.28 -13.78 -13.84
N ALA A 32 -1.23 -14.23 -13.15
CA ALA A 32 -0.82 -15.64 -13.24
C ALA A 32 0.03 -16.02 -12.02
N PHE A 33 -0.52 -16.87 -11.14
CA PHE A 33 0.26 -17.84 -10.37
C PHE A 33 -0.10 -19.24 -10.85
N PRO A 34 0.73 -19.81 -11.74
CA PRO A 34 1.48 -20.97 -11.29
C PRO A 34 2.96 -20.84 -11.68
N GLY A 35 3.81 -20.58 -10.67
CA GLY A 35 5.28 -20.52 -10.79
C GLY A 35 5.95 -19.24 -10.27
N GLY A 36 5.28 -18.07 -10.29
CA GLY A 36 5.88 -16.75 -9.97
C GLY A 36 5.74 -16.28 -8.51
N TYR A 37 6.10 -15.02 -8.22
CA TYR A 37 5.98 -14.37 -6.89
C TYR A 37 4.76 -13.45 -6.75
N GLY A 38 4.09 -13.47 -5.60
CA GLY A 38 2.87 -12.69 -5.35
C GLY A 38 2.56 -12.45 -3.87
N PRO A 39 1.38 -11.89 -3.53
CA PRO A 39 1.06 -11.46 -2.17
C PRO A 39 1.18 -12.57 -1.11
N TRP A 40 0.80 -13.81 -1.46
CA TRP A 40 0.86 -14.98 -0.57
C TRP A 40 2.12 -15.83 -0.76
N ARG A 41 2.98 -15.46 -1.72
CA ARG A 41 4.26 -16.12 -2.03
C ARG A 41 5.28 -15.04 -2.40
N PRO A 42 5.69 -14.19 -1.44
CA PRO A 42 6.59 -13.08 -1.72
C PRO A 42 7.99 -13.58 -2.11
N TYR A 43 8.69 -12.80 -2.92
CA TYR A 43 10.11 -13.03 -3.14
C TYR A 43 10.92 -12.48 -1.97
N MET A 44 11.81 -13.30 -1.40
CA MET A 44 12.71 -12.88 -0.32
C MET A 44 13.95 -12.20 -0.91
N ALA A 45 13.76 -10.99 -1.46
CA ALA A 45 14.85 -10.18 -2.00
C ALA A 45 15.82 -9.76 -0.90
N ARG A 46 17.12 -9.73 -1.21
CA ARG A 46 18.14 -9.18 -0.32
C ARG A 46 18.08 -7.65 -0.40
N VAL A 47 18.17 -6.98 0.75
CA VAL A 47 18.42 -5.53 0.78
C VAL A 47 19.87 -5.27 0.39
N ALA A 48 20.09 -4.71 -0.80
CA ALA A 48 21.41 -4.37 -1.32
C ALA A 48 21.94 -3.08 -0.70
N ALA A 49 21.08 -2.08 -0.55
CA ALA A 49 21.39 -0.81 0.09
C ALA A 49 20.22 -0.32 0.95
N ASN A 50 20.56 0.39 2.02
CA ASN A 50 19.61 1.07 2.90
C ASN A 50 20.26 2.37 3.39
N THR A 51 19.99 3.45 2.68
CA THR A 51 20.68 4.72 2.87
C THR A 51 19.69 5.79 3.30
N ARG A 52 19.97 6.46 4.42
CA ARG A 52 19.18 7.63 4.83
C ARG A 52 19.43 8.79 3.86
N ILE A 53 18.35 9.40 3.37
CA ILE A 53 18.43 10.53 2.42
C ILE A 53 18.08 11.87 3.07
N THR A 54 17.51 11.86 4.28
CA THR A 54 17.33 13.07 5.08
C THR A 54 18.56 13.34 5.95
N ALA A 55 18.83 14.61 6.28
CA ALA A 55 19.88 14.97 7.22
C ALA A 55 19.66 14.27 8.58
N GLU A 56 20.75 13.96 9.29
CA GLU A 56 20.68 13.26 10.59
C GLU A 56 19.90 14.07 11.64
N SER A 57 20.03 15.40 11.60
CA SER A 57 19.29 16.32 12.47
C SER A 57 17.80 16.44 12.15
N HIS A 58 17.34 15.89 11.02
CA HIS A 58 15.94 15.95 10.63
C HIS A 58 15.11 14.94 11.45
N PHE A 59 13.93 15.35 11.91
CA PHE A 59 13.06 14.52 12.75
C PHE A 59 12.50 13.28 12.01
N GLN A 60 12.25 13.42 10.70
CA GLN A 60 11.81 12.31 9.86
C GLN A 60 13.01 11.63 9.20
N ASP A 61 13.07 10.30 9.36
CA ASP A 61 14.04 9.43 8.73
C ASP A 61 13.43 8.84 7.44
N THR A 62 13.88 9.33 6.29
CA THR A 62 13.50 8.78 4.98
C THR A 62 14.69 8.06 4.39
N ARG A 63 14.46 6.86 3.82
CA ARG A 63 15.53 5.99 3.31
C ARG A 63 15.30 5.61 1.86
N HIS A 64 16.39 5.58 1.10
CA HIS A 64 16.48 4.92 -0.19
C HIS A 64 16.85 3.45 0.04
N ILE A 65 15.98 2.54 -0.40
CA ILE A 65 16.15 1.09 -0.27
C ILE A 65 16.36 0.51 -1.65
N GLU A 66 17.45 -0.24 -1.83
CA GLU A 66 17.71 -1.01 -3.05
C GLU A 66 17.52 -2.49 -2.75
N LEU A 67 16.72 -3.17 -3.56
CA LEU A 67 16.43 -4.59 -3.44
C LEU A 67 17.12 -5.35 -4.58
N ASP A 68 17.94 -6.32 -4.22
CA ASP A 68 18.56 -7.22 -5.20
C ASP A 68 17.54 -8.29 -5.61
N LEU A 69 17.12 -8.23 -6.88
CA LEU A 69 16.18 -9.17 -7.48
C LEU A 69 16.87 -10.40 -8.08
N GLY A 70 18.20 -10.45 -8.10
CA GLY A 70 19.01 -11.57 -8.59
C GLY A 70 18.46 -12.19 -9.88
N HIS A 71 18.29 -13.51 -9.87
CA HIS A 71 17.69 -14.28 -10.97
C HIS A 71 16.20 -14.58 -10.75
N SER A 72 15.48 -13.71 -10.05
CA SER A 72 14.05 -13.91 -9.74
C SER A 72 13.14 -13.95 -10.98
N GLY A 73 13.57 -13.33 -12.09
CA GLY A 73 12.73 -13.16 -13.27
C GLY A 73 11.58 -12.17 -13.07
N LEU A 74 11.61 -11.38 -11.98
CA LEU A 74 10.66 -10.29 -11.76
C LEU A 74 10.92 -9.15 -12.76
N THR A 75 9.85 -8.66 -13.37
CA THR A 75 9.85 -7.50 -14.26
C THR A 75 8.87 -6.47 -13.71
N PHE A 76 9.20 -5.19 -13.83
CA PHE A 76 8.37 -4.08 -13.38
C PHE A 76 8.61 -2.86 -14.26
N GLU A 77 7.62 -1.98 -14.34
CA GLU A 77 7.66 -0.72 -15.07
C GLU A 77 7.54 0.48 -14.11
N PRO A 78 7.97 1.69 -14.50
CA PRO A 78 7.78 2.88 -13.69
C PRO A 78 6.30 3.13 -13.39
N GLY A 79 5.97 3.23 -12.10
CA GLY A 79 4.59 3.39 -11.61
C GLY A 79 4.00 2.12 -11.00
N ASP A 80 4.66 0.97 -11.16
CA ASP A 80 4.26 -0.27 -10.48
C ASP A 80 4.42 -0.17 -8.95
N LEU A 81 3.62 -0.98 -8.24
CA LEU A 81 3.62 -1.03 -6.78
C LEU A 81 4.38 -2.26 -6.27
N ALA A 82 5.31 -2.02 -5.34
CA ALA A 82 5.97 -3.09 -4.58
C ALA A 82 5.28 -3.26 -3.22
N MET A 83 4.84 -4.48 -2.92
CA MET A 83 4.31 -4.84 -1.60
C MET A 83 5.44 -5.39 -0.73
N VAL A 84 5.66 -4.76 0.42
CA VAL A 84 6.65 -5.20 1.42
C VAL A 84 5.92 -5.87 2.58
N LEU A 85 6.35 -7.07 2.97
CA LEU A 85 5.81 -7.80 4.13
C LEU A 85 6.77 -7.64 5.32
N PRO A 86 6.51 -6.71 6.25
CA PRO A 86 7.36 -6.52 7.42
C PRO A 86 7.18 -7.63 8.45
N ARG A 87 8.24 -7.92 9.20
CA ARG A 87 8.19 -8.75 10.41
C ARG A 87 8.30 -7.86 11.64
N THR A 88 7.41 -8.08 12.60
CA THR A 88 7.51 -7.45 13.93
C THR A 88 8.79 -7.93 14.63
N PRO A 89 9.58 -7.04 15.26
CA PRO A 89 10.79 -7.43 15.98
C PRO A 89 10.46 -8.30 17.20
N ASP A 90 11.33 -9.27 17.48
CA ASP A 90 11.11 -10.26 18.55
C ASP A 90 10.93 -9.61 19.92
N SER A 91 11.69 -8.55 20.22
CA SER A 91 11.56 -7.80 21.48
C SER A 91 10.16 -7.21 21.69
N ALA A 92 9.49 -6.76 20.63
CA ALA A 92 8.13 -6.24 20.73
C ALA A 92 7.12 -7.37 20.94
N VAL A 93 7.34 -8.52 20.30
CA VAL A 93 6.53 -9.74 20.52
C VAL A 93 6.68 -10.23 21.96
N ASP A 94 7.91 -10.32 22.47
CA ASP A 94 8.21 -10.76 23.84
C ASP A 94 7.58 -9.83 24.89
N THR A 95 7.66 -8.52 24.65
CA THR A 95 7.02 -7.51 25.51
C THR A 95 5.51 -7.71 25.54
N PHE A 96 4.89 -7.91 24.37
CA PHE A 96 3.46 -8.15 24.25
C PHE A 96 3.03 -9.43 25.00
N LEU A 97 3.74 -10.54 24.77
CA LEU A 97 3.43 -11.82 25.43
C LEU A 97 3.56 -11.70 26.96
N SER A 98 4.61 -11.02 27.43
CA SER A 98 4.84 -10.80 28.87
C SER A 98 3.71 -9.98 29.52
N LEU A 99 3.32 -8.87 28.88
CA LEU A 99 2.24 -8.01 29.37
C LEU A 99 0.89 -8.74 29.43
N MET A 100 0.65 -9.68 28.52
CA MET A 100 -0.58 -10.46 28.45
C MET A 100 -0.51 -11.77 29.25
N GLY A 101 0.64 -12.10 29.85
CA GLY A 101 0.85 -13.36 30.55
C GLY A 101 0.72 -14.60 29.65
N LEU A 102 1.07 -14.46 28.36
CA LEU A 102 0.96 -15.52 27.37
C LEU A 102 2.29 -16.28 27.22
N ASP A 103 2.22 -17.59 27.02
CA ASP A 103 3.38 -18.42 26.69
C ASP A 103 3.68 -18.33 25.18
N GLY A 104 4.88 -17.82 24.83
CA GLY A 104 5.34 -17.74 23.44
C GLY A 104 5.61 -19.09 22.77
N GLY A 105 5.79 -20.16 23.57
CA GLY A 105 5.91 -21.53 23.07
C GLY A 105 4.56 -22.21 22.82
N ALA A 106 3.45 -21.60 23.23
CA ALA A 106 2.13 -22.20 23.12
C ALA A 106 1.73 -22.42 21.65
N ARG A 107 1.31 -23.65 21.33
CA ARG A 107 0.74 -23.95 20.03
C ARG A 107 -0.66 -23.38 19.93
N VAL A 108 -0.85 -22.50 18.96
CA VAL A 108 -2.16 -21.92 18.67
C VAL A 108 -2.66 -22.37 17.30
N ARG A 109 -3.97 -22.57 17.19
CA ARG A 109 -4.61 -22.72 15.89
C ARG A 109 -5.03 -21.34 15.39
N VAL A 110 -4.60 -21.01 14.19
CA VAL A 110 -5.05 -19.82 13.46
C VAL A 110 -6.07 -20.28 12.42
N GLU A 111 -7.31 -19.83 12.56
CA GLU A 111 -8.37 -20.10 11.59
C GLU A 111 -8.75 -18.79 10.89
N ALA A 112 -8.93 -18.85 9.57
CA ALA A 112 -9.52 -17.75 8.84
C ALA A 112 -10.99 -17.61 9.29
N SER A 113 -11.30 -16.53 10.00
CA SER A 113 -12.69 -16.17 10.32
C SER A 113 -13.35 -15.69 9.04
N ARG A 114 -14.53 -16.23 8.74
CA ARG A 114 -15.38 -15.80 7.63
C ARG A 114 -16.48 -14.84 8.08
N LEU A 115 -16.30 -14.14 9.20
CA LEU A 115 -17.31 -13.23 9.72
C LEU A 115 -17.32 -11.90 8.94
N CYS A 116 -17.91 -11.94 7.75
CA CYS A 116 -18.61 -10.80 7.18
C CYS A 116 -20.10 -10.98 7.53
N SER A 117 -20.52 -10.55 8.73
CA SER A 117 -21.95 -10.58 9.06
C SER A 117 -22.66 -9.39 8.39
N GLY A 118 -23.02 -9.56 7.11
CA GLY A 118 -23.99 -8.70 6.45
C GLY A 118 -25.38 -9.09 6.91
N ASN A 119 -25.94 -8.37 7.90
CA ASN A 119 -27.38 -8.44 8.12
C ASN A 119 -28.09 -7.88 6.89
N GLY A 120 -29.03 -8.65 6.36
CA GLY A 120 -29.69 -8.40 5.09
C GLY A 120 -30.22 -6.97 4.93
N GLY A 121 -29.74 -6.32 3.88
CA GLY A 121 -30.30 -5.13 3.27
C GLY A 121 -29.69 -5.03 1.88
N THR A 122 -30.53 -5.16 0.86
CA THR A 122 -30.16 -5.08 -0.56
C THR A 122 -29.48 -3.75 -0.88
N THR A 123 -28.16 -3.68 -0.76
CA THR A 123 -27.33 -2.67 -1.43
C THR A 123 -26.00 -3.29 -1.83
N THR A 124 -25.75 -3.27 -3.13
CA THR A 124 -24.50 -3.66 -3.77
C THR A 124 -23.36 -2.82 -3.20
N SER A 125 -22.62 -3.35 -2.23
CA SER A 125 -21.35 -2.79 -1.76
C SER A 125 -20.30 -3.89 -1.83
N SER A 126 -19.20 -3.58 -2.52
CA SER A 126 -18.02 -4.42 -2.67
C SER A 126 -17.39 -4.65 -1.29
N GLN A 127 -17.77 -5.75 -0.64
CA GLN A 127 -17.13 -6.21 0.59
C GLN A 127 -15.79 -6.84 0.21
N GLY A 128 -14.68 -6.17 0.53
CA GLY A 128 -13.36 -6.79 0.53
C GLY A 128 -13.29 -7.91 1.59
N PRO A 129 -12.35 -8.85 1.47
CA PRO A 129 -12.25 -9.96 2.42
C PRO A 129 -11.88 -9.44 3.81
N CYS A 130 -12.84 -9.48 4.74
CA CYS A 130 -12.57 -9.34 6.17
C CYS A 130 -11.83 -10.60 6.62
N VAL A 131 -10.54 -10.47 6.90
CA VAL A 131 -9.75 -11.56 7.49
C VAL A 131 -9.67 -11.27 8.99
N GLU A 132 -10.67 -11.71 9.73
CA GLU A 132 -10.54 -11.85 11.18
C GLU A 132 -9.83 -13.20 11.44
N ALA A 133 -8.94 -13.25 12.44
CA ALA A 133 -8.25 -14.48 12.81
C ALA A 133 -8.61 -14.83 14.25
N SER A 134 -9.26 -15.98 14.45
CA SER A 134 -9.47 -16.49 15.81
C SER A 134 -8.26 -17.33 16.20
N VAL A 135 -7.64 -16.96 17.32
CA VAL A 135 -6.52 -17.70 17.91
C VAL A 135 -7.07 -18.51 19.07
N ARG A 136 -7.07 -19.84 18.95
CA ARG A 136 -7.40 -20.74 20.05
C ARG A 136 -6.14 -21.49 20.48
N ALA A 137 -5.81 -21.41 21.77
CA ALA A 137 -4.77 -22.23 22.35
C ALA A 137 -5.15 -23.70 22.20
N LEU A 138 -4.23 -24.52 21.70
CA LEU A 138 -4.39 -25.97 21.70
C LEU A 138 -4.06 -26.46 23.11
N VAL A 139 -5.09 -26.63 23.93
CA VAL A 139 -4.96 -27.38 25.19
C VAL A 139 -4.81 -28.86 24.80
N GLN A 140 -3.66 -29.46 25.10
CA GLN A 140 -3.47 -30.92 25.00
C GLN A 140 -4.04 -31.62 26.23
#